data_AF-A0AAD3HGP0-F1
#
_entry.id   AF-A0AAD3HGP0-F1
#
_cell.length_a   1.000
_cell.length_b   1.000
_cell.length_c   1.000
_cell.angle_alpha   90.00
_cell.angle_beta   90.00
_cell.angle_gamma   90.00
#
_symmetry.space_group_name_H-M   'P 1'
#
loop_
_entity.id
_entity.type
_entity.pdbx_description
1 polymer ?
#
loop_
_entity_poly.entity_id
_entity_poly.type
_entity_poly.pdbx_seq_one_letter_code
_entity_poly.pdbx_strand_id
1 'polypeptide(L)'
;MCNLRAEYFISPAVIQWWEERGRLWGPIASGALFGAGWWFWVDAVSISHHKVPFDQYIPGIIATLALIMINCIRRDDMDDYDPFDDAQFCRSRLWLFLSYVVSFASILAAVWVMLAHYAHNPDLSASEKWPGAAGIFQVTFILGSGLLFFVSRTPADSGGYAAF
;
A
#
# COMPACT_ATOMS: atom_id res chain seq x y z
N MET A 1 4.39 7.59 33.53
CA MET A 1 4.35 7.78 32.05
C MET A 1 3.55 6.61 31.50
N CYS A 2 2.41 6.91 30.89
CA CYS A 2 1.39 5.91 30.54
C CYS A 2 1.87 5.03 29.38
N ASN A 3 2.24 3.78 29.67
CA ASN A 3 2.42 2.74 28.66
C ASN A 3 1.03 2.27 28.20
N LEU A 4 0.38 3.07 27.35
CA LEU A 4 -0.84 2.66 26.64
C LEU A 4 -0.45 1.67 25.55
N ARG A 5 -0.52 0.38 25.88
CA ARG A 5 -0.33 -0.72 24.93
C ARG A 5 -1.48 -0.69 23.91
N ALA A 6 -1.15 -0.81 22.62
CA ALA A 6 -2.12 -0.78 21.51
C ALA A 6 -3.22 -1.86 21.62
N GLU A 7 -3.01 -2.88 22.46
CA GLU A 7 -3.98 -3.92 22.83
C GLU A 7 -5.31 -3.39 23.40
N TYR A 8 -5.37 -2.15 23.92
CA TYR A 8 -6.61 -1.62 24.50
C TYR A 8 -7.58 -1.01 23.46
N PHE A 9 -7.13 -0.70 22.24
CA PHE A 9 -7.95 -0.04 21.22
C PHE A 9 -8.56 -1.02 20.21
N ILE A 10 -8.00 -2.23 20.10
CA ILE A 10 -8.47 -3.28 19.21
C ILE A 10 -9.11 -4.36 20.07
N SER A 11 -10.34 -4.76 19.77
CA SER A 11 -10.99 -5.80 20.57
C SER A 11 -10.17 -7.09 20.52
N PRO A 12 -10.01 -7.80 21.65
CA PRO A 12 -9.23 -9.05 21.68
C PRO A 12 -9.79 -10.09 20.70
N ALA A 13 -11.09 -10.05 20.43
CA ALA A 13 -11.73 -10.90 19.43
C ALA A 13 -11.24 -10.62 17.99
N VAL A 14 -10.94 -9.36 17.65
CA VAL A 14 -10.42 -9.00 16.31
C VAL A 14 -8.96 -9.43 16.18
N ILE A 15 -8.15 -9.27 17.22
CA ILE A 15 -6.75 -9.74 17.25
C ILE A 15 -6.73 -11.26 17.09
N GLN A 16 -7.50 -11.99 17.89
CA GLN A 16 -7.59 -13.44 17.82
C GLN A 16 -8.09 -13.90 16.44
N TRP A 17 -9.12 -13.25 15.89
CA TRP A 17 -9.61 -13.54 14.54
C TRP A 17 -8.53 -13.29 13.46
N TRP A 18 -7.74 -12.22 13.61
CA TRP A 18 -6.62 -11.91 12.71
C TRP A 18 -5.48 -12.91 12.84
N GLU A 19 -5.15 -13.36 14.04
CA GLU A 19 -4.14 -14.41 14.26
C GLU A 19 -4.55 -15.75 13.64
N GLU A 20 -5.83 -16.13 13.79
CA GLU A 20 -6.37 -17.38 13.24
C GLU A 20 -6.47 -17.36 11.70
N ARG A 21 -6.83 -16.21 11.11
CA ARG A 21 -7.25 -16.14 9.69
C ARG A 21 -6.39 -15.23 8.80
N GLY A 22 -5.60 -14.33 9.39
CA GLY A 22 -4.85 -13.29 8.69
C GLY A 22 -3.80 -13.85 7.72
N ARG A 23 -3.15 -14.98 8.03
CA ARG A 23 -2.19 -15.64 7.12
C ARG A 23 -2.84 -16.23 5.88
N LEU A 24 -4.08 -16.73 5.98
CA LEU A 24 -4.80 -17.31 4.85
C LEU A 24 -5.46 -16.22 4.00
N TRP A 25 -6.18 -15.31 4.66
CA TRP A 25 -6.99 -14.30 3.97
C TRP A 25 -6.18 -13.08 3.54
N GLY A 26 -5.05 -12.79 4.18
CA GLY A 26 -4.26 -11.60 3.91
C GLY A 26 -3.73 -11.52 2.47
N PRO A 27 -3.05 -12.54 1.93
CA PRO A 27 -2.61 -12.56 0.53
C PRO A 27 -3.77 -12.50 -0.48
N ILE A 28 -4.91 -13.15 -0.15
CA ILE A 28 -6.11 -13.15 -0.99
C ILE A 28 -6.71 -11.74 -1.04
N ALA A 29 -6.87 -11.11 0.13
CA ALA A 29 -7.41 -9.76 0.25
C ALA A 29 -6.47 -8.72 -0.38
N SER A 30 -5.15 -8.85 -0.22
CA SER A 30 -4.21 -7.96 -0.91
C SER A 30 -4.28 -8.13 -2.42
N GLY A 31 -4.32 -9.37 -2.93
CA GLY A 31 -4.50 -9.61 -4.36
C GLY A 31 -5.79 -9.01 -4.90
N ALA A 32 -6.89 -9.13 -4.16
CA ALA A 32 -8.17 -8.52 -4.52
C ALA A 32 -8.10 -6.98 -4.54
N LEU A 33 -7.43 -6.35 -3.57
CA LEU A 33 -7.23 -4.90 -3.53
C LEU A 33 -6.35 -4.42 -4.70
N PHE A 34 -5.27 -5.13 -5.02
CA PHE A 34 -4.43 -4.82 -6.17
C PHE A 34 -5.20 -4.91 -7.48
N GLY A 35 -5.97 -5.99 -7.64
CA GLY A 35 -6.86 -6.18 -8.78
C GLY A 35 -7.92 -5.07 -8.87
N ALA A 36 -8.54 -4.70 -7.75
CA ALA A 36 -9.52 -3.61 -7.69
C ALA A 36 -8.90 -2.27 -8.11
N GLY A 37 -7.68 -1.96 -7.67
CA GLY A 37 -6.97 -0.74 -8.05
C GLY A 37 -6.78 -0.63 -9.57
N TRP A 38 -6.28 -1.68 -10.21
CA TRP A 38 -6.15 -1.71 -11.67
C TRP A 38 -7.49 -1.77 -12.40
N TRP A 39 -8.50 -2.42 -11.81
CA TRP A 39 -9.85 -2.46 -12.37
C TRP A 39 -10.48 -1.06 -12.44
N PHE A 40 -10.40 -0.26 -11.37
CA PHE A 40 -10.89 1.13 -11.40
C PHE A 40 -10.23 1.96 -12.50
N TRP A 41 -8.93 1.78 -12.72
CA TRP A 41 -8.22 2.49 -13.79
C TRP A 41 -8.66 2.04 -15.18
N VAL A 42 -8.73 0.73 -15.43
CA VAL A 42 -9.14 0.17 -16.73
C VAL A 42 -10.59 0.53 -17.06
N ASP A 43 -11.49 0.48 -16.06
CA ASP A 43 -12.87 0.94 -16.18
C ASP A 43 -12.93 2.40 -16.65
N ALA A 44 -12.21 3.29 -15.96
CA ALA A 44 -12.24 4.71 -16.29
C ALA A 44 -11.65 5.01 -17.68
N VAL A 45 -10.58 4.33 -18.08
CA VAL A 45 -10.01 4.46 -19.44
C VAL A 45 -10.99 3.94 -20.50
N SER A 46 -11.75 2.88 -20.19
CA SER A 46 -12.70 2.28 -21.14
C SER A 46 -13.94 3.15 -21.42
N ILE A 47 -14.38 3.91 -20.42
CA ILE A 47 -15.54 4.82 -20.53
C ILE A 47 -15.12 6.19 -21.10
N SER A 48 -13.82 6.52 -21.06
CA SER A 48 -13.30 7.78 -21.56
C SER A 48 -13.46 7.89 -23.09
N HIS A 49 -14.21 8.90 -23.53
CA HIS A 49 -14.38 9.21 -24.96
C HIS A 49 -13.09 9.72 -25.63
N HIS A 50 -12.16 10.24 -24.83
CA HIS A 50 -10.88 10.78 -25.28
C HIS A 50 -9.74 9.86 -24.86
N LYS A 51 -8.71 9.78 -25.71
CA LYS A 51 -7.50 9.01 -25.40
C LYS A 51 -6.78 9.64 -24.20
N VAL A 52 -6.74 8.90 -23.10
CA VAL A 52 -6.00 9.29 -21.90
C VAL A 52 -4.49 9.33 -22.23
N PRO A 53 -3.80 10.46 -22.02
CA PRO A 53 -2.37 10.58 -22.28
C PRO A 53 -1.54 9.79 -21.25
N PHE A 54 -0.31 9.42 -21.63
CA PHE A 54 0.55 8.49 -20.87
C PHE A 54 0.98 9.03 -19.49
N ASP A 55 1.10 10.34 -19.35
CA ASP A 55 1.39 11.05 -18.10
C ASP A 55 0.44 10.68 -16.96
N GLN A 56 -0.83 10.42 -17.28
CA GLN A 56 -1.84 10.07 -16.29
C GLN A 56 -1.74 8.62 -15.79
N TYR A 57 -1.01 7.75 -16.49
CA TYR A 57 -0.75 6.36 -16.07
C TYR A 57 0.39 6.28 -15.05
N ILE A 58 1.25 7.31 -14.97
CA ILE A 58 2.46 7.31 -14.15
C ILE A 58 2.16 7.06 -12.66
N PRO A 59 1.19 7.72 -12.01
CA PRO A 59 0.95 7.53 -10.58
C PRO A 59 0.66 6.08 -10.20
N GLY A 60 -0.17 5.36 -10.98
CA GLY A 60 -0.50 3.95 -10.74
C GLY A 60 0.66 2.99 -10.95
N ILE A 61 1.52 3.26 -11.94
CA ILE A 61 2.75 2.48 -12.18
C ILE A 61 3.73 2.68 -11.02
N ILE A 62 3.95 3.92 -10.58
CA ILE A 62 4.82 4.23 -9.45
C ILE A 62 4.27 3.62 -8.15
N ALA A 63 2.95 3.61 -7.95
CA ALA A 63 2.33 2.93 -6.81
C ALA A 63 2.57 1.40 -6.84
N THR A 64 2.53 0.78 -8.03
CA THR A 64 2.84 -0.65 -8.18
C THR A 64 4.31 -0.94 -7.89
N LEU A 65 5.21 -0.07 -8.33
CA LEU A 65 6.64 -0.16 -7.97
C LEU A 65 6.82 -0.03 -6.45
N ALA A 66 6.14 0.92 -5.81
CA ALA A 66 6.16 1.09 -4.36
C ALA A 66 5.69 -0.17 -3.62
N LEU A 67 4.60 -0.79 -4.09
CA LEU A 67 4.12 -2.08 -3.57
C LEU A 67 5.21 -3.15 -3.66
N ILE A 68 5.89 -3.28 -4.80
CA ILE A 68 6.97 -4.26 -4.99
C ILE A 68 8.11 -3.94 -4.01
N MET A 69 8.52 -2.68 -3.91
CA MET A 69 9.59 -2.25 -3.01
C MET A 69 9.28 -2.57 -1.54
N ILE A 70 8.05 -2.29 -1.07
CA ILE A 70 7.59 -2.62 0.29
C ILE A 70 7.69 -4.13 0.55
N ASN A 71 7.34 -4.95 -0.44
CA ASN A 71 7.27 -6.40 -0.28
C ASN A 71 8.60 -7.13 -0.53
N CYS A 72 9.55 -6.51 -1.21
CA CYS A 72 10.92 -7.01 -1.36
C CYS A 72 11.78 -6.87 -0.10
N ILE A 73 11.29 -6.18 0.93
CA ILE A 73 12.01 -6.01 2.20
C ILE A 73 12.04 -7.36 2.93
N ARG A 74 13.21 -7.84 3.30
CA ARG A 74 13.32 -9.00 4.20
C ARG A 74 13.16 -8.49 5.63
N ARG A 75 12.16 -9.02 6.34
CA ARG A 75 11.88 -8.59 7.72
C ARG A 75 12.88 -9.15 8.72
N ASP A 76 13.45 -10.32 8.42
CA ASP A 76 14.52 -10.93 9.20
C ASP A 76 15.71 -9.95 9.35
N ASP A 77 16.00 -9.20 8.28
CA ASP A 77 17.05 -8.17 8.26
C ASP A 77 16.72 -6.90 9.09
N MET A 78 15.50 -6.78 9.65
CA MET A 78 15.08 -5.64 10.49
C MET A 78 15.10 -5.94 11.99
N ASP A 79 15.05 -7.21 12.39
CA ASP A 79 14.88 -7.63 13.78
C ASP A 79 16.16 -8.26 14.35
N ASP A 80 16.96 -8.91 13.49
CA ASP A 80 18.22 -9.51 13.90
C ASP A 80 19.34 -8.45 13.94
N TYR A 81 19.72 -8.03 15.15
CA TYR A 81 20.85 -7.13 15.37
C TYR A 81 22.13 -7.97 15.51
N ASP A 82 22.90 -8.08 14.42
CA ASP A 82 24.24 -8.66 14.46
C ASP A 82 25.27 -7.55 14.79
N PRO A 83 25.98 -7.60 15.94
CA PRO A 83 26.99 -6.62 16.31
C PRO A 83 28.16 -6.52 15.31
N PHE A 84 28.29 -7.47 14.38
CA PHE A 84 29.34 -7.51 13.37
C PHE A 84 28.88 -7.11 11.96
N ASP A 85 27.58 -6.88 11.74
CA ASP A 85 27.01 -6.48 10.44
C ASP A 85 25.96 -5.35 10.54
N ASP A 86 26.39 -4.18 11.03
CA ASP A 86 25.59 -2.94 11.06
C ASP A 86 25.13 -2.49 9.66
N ALA A 87 25.83 -2.90 8.60
CA ALA A 87 25.56 -2.47 7.23
C ALA A 87 24.28 -3.09 6.66
N GLN A 88 23.99 -4.36 6.98
CA GLN A 88 22.75 -5.04 6.58
C GLN A 88 21.52 -4.35 7.20
N PHE A 89 21.59 -4.05 8.50
CA PHE A 89 20.50 -3.42 9.25
C PHE A 89 20.19 -2.00 8.73
N CYS A 90 21.23 -1.22 8.42
CA CYS A 90 21.06 0.13 7.85
C CYS A 90 20.43 0.08 6.45
N ARG A 91 20.83 -0.88 5.60
CA ARG A 91 20.32 -1.01 4.23
C ARG A 91 18.82 -1.31 4.18
N SER A 92 18.34 -2.20 5.05
CA SER A 92 16.90 -2.55 5.13
C SER A 92 16.04 -1.36 5.56
N ARG A 93 16.50 -0.57 6.52
CA ARG A 93 15.82 0.66 6.96
C ARG A 93 15.81 1.75 5.88
N LEU A 94 16.91 1.94 5.17
CA LEU A 94 16.98 2.89 4.05
C LEU A 94 16.05 2.47 2.91
N TRP A 95 15.98 1.18 2.61
CA TRP A 95 15.07 0.67 1.59
C TRP A 95 13.60 0.86 1.98
N LEU A 96 13.25 0.60 3.24
CA LEU A 96 11.92 0.93 3.79
C LEU A 96 11.61 2.41 3.64
N PHE A 97 12.52 3.28 4.08
CA PHE A 97 12.35 4.72 3.96
C PHE A 97 12.11 5.14 2.49
N LEU A 98 12.91 4.61 1.57
CA LEU A 98 12.75 4.88 0.14
C LEU A 98 11.38 4.39 -0.38
N SER A 99 10.93 3.21 0.04
CA SER A 99 9.62 2.68 -0.35
C SER A 99 8.46 3.58 0.14
N TYR A 100 8.57 4.14 1.34
CA TYR A 100 7.61 5.13 1.85
C TYR A 100 7.65 6.43 1.03
N VAL A 101 8.84 6.94 0.71
CA VAL A 101 8.98 8.15 -0.13
C VAL A 101 8.33 7.94 -1.50
N VAL A 102 8.57 6.80 -2.15
CA VAL A 102 7.96 6.46 -3.45
C VAL A 102 6.43 6.33 -3.31
N SER A 103 5.95 5.75 -2.21
CA SER A 103 4.50 5.67 -1.91
C SER A 103 3.87 7.05 -1.80
N PHE A 104 4.46 7.96 -1.02
CA PHE A 104 3.97 9.34 -0.90
C PHE A 104 4.02 10.09 -2.23
N ALA A 105 5.11 9.93 -2.99
CA ALA A 105 5.23 10.53 -4.31
C ALA A 105 4.11 10.06 -5.26
N SER A 106 3.73 8.78 -5.22
CA SER A 106 2.62 8.27 -6.05
C SER A 106 1.27 8.89 -5.69
N ILE A 107 0.99 9.11 -4.40
CA ILE A 107 -0.24 9.78 -3.94
C ILE A 107 -0.26 11.23 -4.40
N LEU A 108 0.85 11.96 -4.19
CA LEU A 108 0.98 13.35 -4.63
C LEU A 108 0.84 13.47 -6.15
N ALA A 109 1.42 12.55 -6.91
CA ALA A 109 1.28 12.51 -8.36
C ALA A 109 -0.17 12.25 -8.78
N ALA A 110 -0.90 11.35 -8.11
CA ALA A 110 -2.31 11.10 -8.41
C ALA A 110 -3.20 12.33 -8.12
N VAL A 111 -2.98 12.99 -6.98
CA VAL A 111 -3.69 14.24 -6.63
C VAL A 111 -3.33 15.36 -7.60
N TRP A 112 -2.05 15.47 -7.98
CA TRP A 112 -1.60 16.42 -8.98
C TRP A 112 -2.30 16.20 -10.32
N VAL A 113 -2.37 14.95 -10.81
CA VAL A 113 -3.07 14.62 -12.06
C VAL A 113 -4.54 15.02 -12.00
N MET A 114 -5.22 14.72 -10.88
CA MET A 114 -6.60 15.16 -10.65
C MET A 114 -6.73 16.68 -10.73
N LEU A 115 -5.87 17.43 -10.04
CA LEU A 115 -5.97 18.89 -9.99
C LEU A 115 -5.62 19.58 -11.31
N ALA A 116 -4.56 19.13 -11.97
CA ALA A 116 -4.02 19.77 -13.18
C ALA A 116 -4.80 19.40 -14.44
N HIS A 117 -5.28 18.15 -14.57
CA HIS A 117 -5.92 17.67 -15.79
C HIS A 117 -7.45 17.54 -15.69
N TYR A 118 -8.04 17.55 -14.50
CA TYR A 118 -9.48 17.34 -14.34
C TYR A 118 -10.20 18.44 -13.55
N ALA A 119 -9.66 18.88 -12.42
CA ALA A 119 -10.37 19.79 -11.52
C ALA A 119 -10.46 21.23 -12.07
N HIS A 120 -9.38 21.75 -12.64
CA HIS A 120 -9.31 23.13 -13.14
C HIS A 120 -9.79 23.30 -14.60
N ASN A 121 -10.22 22.23 -15.27
CA ASN A 121 -10.70 22.31 -16.65
C ASN A 121 -12.22 22.55 -16.67
N PRO A 122 -12.68 23.74 -17.06
CA PRO A 122 -14.10 24.08 -17.08
C PRO A 122 -14.86 23.35 -18.21
N ASP A 123 -14.14 22.89 -19.23
CA ASP A 123 -14.72 22.25 -20.41
C ASP A 123 -15.12 20.78 -20.18
N LEU A 124 -14.72 20.18 -19.06
CA LEU A 124 -15.01 18.79 -18.74
C LEU A 124 -16.28 18.65 -17.89
N SER A 125 -17.20 17.82 -18.36
CA SER A 125 -18.38 17.41 -17.59
C SER A 125 -18.00 16.52 -16.41
N ALA A 126 -18.90 16.37 -15.44
CA ALA A 126 -18.68 15.52 -14.27
C ALA A 126 -18.34 14.06 -14.64
N SER A 127 -18.93 13.55 -15.71
CA SER A 127 -18.65 12.19 -16.22
C SER A 127 -17.24 12.05 -16.80
N GLU A 128 -16.69 13.12 -17.37
CA GLU A 128 -15.36 13.13 -17.99
C GLU A 128 -14.23 13.30 -16.95
N LYS A 129 -14.58 13.69 -15.71
CA LYS A 129 -13.66 13.79 -14.58
C LYS A 129 -13.42 12.45 -13.87
N TRP A 130 -14.17 11.40 -14.23
CA TRP A 130 -14.06 10.06 -13.64
C TRP A 130 -12.62 9.48 -13.65
N PRO A 131 -11.82 9.61 -14.72
CA PRO A 131 -10.47 9.04 -14.73
C PRO A 131 -9.52 9.69 -13.72
N GLY A 132 -9.70 10.98 -13.41
CA GLY A 132 -8.96 11.64 -12.33
C GLY A 132 -9.28 11.05 -10.96
N ALA A 133 -10.56 10.75 -10.68
CA ALA A 133 -10.98 10.12 -9.43
C ALA A 133 -10.52 8.66 -9.35
N ALA A 134 -10.69 7.91 -10.45
CA ALA A 134 -10.27 6.53 -10.57
C ALA A 134 -8.74 6.37 -10.36
N GLY A 135 -7.93 7.32 -10.83
CA GLY A 135 -6.48 7.33 -10.59
C GLY A 135 -6.11 7.45 -9.10
N ILE A 136 -6.86 8.23 -8.32
CA ILE A 136 -6.68 8.31 -6.86
C ILE A 136 -7.05 6.98 -6.21
N PHE A 137 -8.21 6.41 -6.57
CA PHE A 137 -8.63 5.10 -6.07
C PHE A 137 -7.62 4.01 -6.41
N GLN A 138 -7.10 4.00 -7.63
CA GLN A 138 -6.08 3.06 -8.08
C GLN A 138 -4.86 3.11 -7.16
N VAL A 139 -4.28 4.29 -6.92
CA VAL A 139 -3.09 4.43 -6.08
C VAL A 139 -3.39 4.02 -4.63
N THR A 140 -4.53 4.43 -4.07
CA THR A 140 -4.91 4.04 -2.70
C THR A 140 -5.07 2.53 -2.55
N PHE A 141 -5.76 1.86 -3.49
CA PHE A 141 -5.96 0.41 -3.43
C PHE A 141 -4.67 -0.38 -3.65
N ILE A 142 -3.79 0.07 -4.54
CA ILE A 142 -2.48 -0.57 -4.77
C ILE A 142 -1.58 -0.42 -3.54
N LEU A 143 -1.46 0.77 -2.96
CA LEU A 143 -0.65 0.97 -1.74
C LEU A 143 -1.26 0.22 -0.55
N GLY A 144 -2.59 0.24 -0.41
CA GLY A 144 -3.31 -0.52 0.61
C GLY A 144 -3.08 -2.02 0.48
N SER A 145 -3.11 -2.56 -0.75
CA SER A 145 -2.73 -3.94 -1.05
C SER A 145 -1.30 -4.24 -0.60
N GLY A 146 -0.35 -3.37 -0.95
CA GLY A 146 1.06 -3.57 -0.61
C GLY A 146 1.29 -3.62 0.90
N LEU A 147 0.64 -2.73 1.65
CA LEU A 147 0.69 -2.71 3.12
C LEU A 147 -0.05 -3.91 3.73
N LEU A 148 -1.22 -4.29 3.20
CA LEU A 148 -1.97 -5.43 3.70
C LEU A 148 -1.20 -6.74 3.49
N PHE A 149 -0.61 -6.92 2.30
CA PHE A 149 0.23 -8.08 2.02
C PHE A 149 1.41 -8.10 2.98
N PHE A 150 2.09 -6.96 3.15
CA PHE A 150 3.18 -6.80 4.11
C PHE A 150 2.74 -7.19 5.53
N VAL A 151 1.62 -6.66 6.06
CA VAL A 151 1.14 -6.98 7.42
C VAL A 151 0.65 -8.43 7.55
N SER A 152 0.12 -9.05 6.50
CA SER A 152 -0.38 -10.44 6.57
C SER A 152 0.71 -11.50 6.68
N ARG A 153 1.91 -11.19 6.21
CA ARG A 153 3.09 -12.07 6.28
C ARG A 153 3.92 -11.88 7.56
N THR A 154 3.41 -11.13 8.53
CA THR A 154 4.03 -11.07 9.86
C THR A 154 3.81 -12.42 10.53
N PRO A 155 4.87 -13.13 10.95
CA PRO A 155 4.69 -14.22 11.89
C PRO A 155 3.91 -13.65 13.07
N ALA A 156 2.82 -14.30 13.49
CA ALA A 156 2.31 -14.07 14.83
C ALA A 156 3.50 -14.39 15.73
N ASP A 157 3.98 -13.43 16.52
CA ASP A 157 4.96 -13.70 17.55
C ASP A 157 4.38 -14.87 18.35
N SER A 158 4.96 -16.05 18.18
CA SER A 158 4.98 -17.08 19.20
C SER A 158 5.81 -16.48 20.34
N GLY A 159 5.22 -15.51 21.05
CA GLY A 159 5.71 -15.01 22.30
C GLY A 159 5.94 -16.25 23.16
N GLY A 160 7.19 -16.44 23.56
CA GLY A 160 7.68 -17.57 24.33
C GLY A 160 7.06 -17.68 25.71
N TYR A 161 5.76 -17.91 25.76
CA TYR A 161 5.00 -18.46 26.87
C TYR A 161 4.41 -19.82 26.47
N ALA A 162 5.21 -20.66 25.81
CA ALA A 162 5.17 -22.09 26.11
C ALA A 162 6.14 -22.27 27.30
N ALA A 163 5.73 -21.99 28.54
CA ALA A 163 5.00 -22.91 29.41
C ALA A 163 5.67 -24.30 29.43
N PHE A 164 6.47 -24.52 30.48
CA PHE A 164 6.95 -25.78 31.08
C PHE A 164 7.04 -27.04 30.21
#